data_AF-A0AAW5R6F9-F1
#
_entry.id   AF-A0AAW5R6F9-F1
#
_cell.length_a   1.000
_cell.length_b   1.000
_cell.length_c   1.000
_cell.angle_alpha   90.00
_cell.angle_beta   90.00
_cell.angle_gamma   90.00
#
_symmetry.space_group_name_H-M   'P 1'
#
loop_
_entity.id
_entity.type
_entity.pdbx_description
1 polymer ?
#
loop_
_entity_poly.entity_id
_entity_poly.type
_entity_poly.pdbx_seq_one_letter_code
_entity_poly.pdbx_strand_id
1 'polypeptide(L)'
;MLNSAVNRVANGRHLAARRVVMNTLGSIPSQVWRKRIVYSNQADAHVPVDPLSFEANALSIQDEPNYEYDHLGFAYVLADKFNGGMIHKNNSMNNPSDLTLIVQIAAYNADLETLTEQINEIPDTQFQEGDLLALMIYEGFIVWFEIVGITGQTLMSDFGKKYVLNRRDELGIDPIQSEVDARN
;
A
#
# COMPACT_ATOMS: atom_id res chain seq x y z
N MET A 1 -22.87 -15.56 -23.95
CA MET A 1 -23.78 -14.52 -23.42
C MET A 1 -23.77 -14.41 -21.89
N LEU A 2 -23.75 -15.51 -21.12
CA LEU A 2 -23.65 -15.44 -19.65
C LEU A 2 -22.31 -14.84 -19.18
N ASN A 3 -21.19 -15.24 -19.81
CA ASN A 3 -19.84 -14.77 -19.47
C ASN A 3 -19.68 -13.24 -19.67
N SER A 4 -20.22 -12.69 -20.76
CA SER A 4 -20.20 -11.24 -21.02
C SER A 4 -21.02 -10.42 -20.02
N ALA A 5 -22.16 -10.94 -19.55
CA ALA A 5 -22.98 -10.28 -18.54
C ALA A 5 -22.32 -10.30 -17.15
N VAL A 6 -21.72 -11.43 -16.78
CA VAL A 6 -20.99 -11.59 -15.51
C VAL A 6 -19.77 -10.66 -15.47
N ASN A 7 -18.97 -10.61 -16.55
CA ASN A 7 -17.82 -9.72 -16.62
C ASN A 7 -18.22 -8.24 -16.56
N ARG A 8 -19.34 -7.86 -17.19
CA ARG A 8 -19.85 -6.49 -17.10
C ARG A 8 -20.18 -6.10 -15.66
N VAL A 9 -20.85 -6.99 -14.91
CA VAL A 9 -21.20 -6.73 -13.51
C VAL A 9 -19.94 -6.68 -12.64
N ALA A 10 -19.00 -7.62 -12.83
CA ALA A 10 -17.74 -7.64 -12.09
C ALA A 10 -16.91 -6.36 -12.32
N ASN A 11 -16.74 -5.95 -13.58
CA ASN A 11 -16.02 -4.73 -13.94
C ASN A 11 -16.72 -3.48 -13.40
N GLY A 12 -18.05 -3.42 -13.47
CA GLY A 12 -18.83 -2.32 -12.91
C GLY A 12 -18.68 -2.18 -11.40
N ARG A 13 -18.67 -3.30 -10.66
CA ARG A 13 -18.42 -3.32 -9.21
C ARG A 13 -17.00 -2.90 -8.87
N HIS A 14 -16.02 -3.37 -9.63
CA HIS A 14 -14.63 -2.99 -9.44
C HIS A 14 -14.42 -1.49 -9.65
N LEU A 15 -14.98 -0.93 -10.73
CA LEU A 15 -14.94 0.50 -11.01
C LEU A 15 -15.66 1.34 -9.95
N ALA A 16 -16.81 0.86 -9.44
CA ALA A 16 -17.52 1.52 -8.35
C ALA A 16 -16.68 1.56 -7.07
N ALA A 17 -16.02 0.46 -6.71
CA ALA A 17 -15.10 0.43 -5.57
C ALA A 17 -13.92 1.39 -5.76
N ARG A 18 -13.29 1.40 -6.96
CA ARG A 18 -12.22 2.37 -7.27
C ARG A 18 -12.68 3.82 -7.13
N ARG A 19 -13.88 4.14 -7.62
CA ARG A 19 -14.49 5.48 -7.45
C ARG A 19 -14.64 5.85 -5.98
N VAL A 20 -15.07 4.93 -5.14
CA VAL A 20 -15.17 5.18 -3.68
C VAL A 20 -13.79 5.46 -3.11
N VAL A 21 -12.79 4.63 -3.40
CA VAL A 21 -11.43 4.78 -2.83
C VAL A 21 -10.70 6.04 -3.33
N MET A 22 -10.95 6.48 -4.57
CA MET A 22 -10.19 7.59 -5.18
C MET A 22 -10.90 8.95 -5.09
N ASN A 23 -12.23 8.97 -4.96
CA ASN A 23 -13.03 10.21 -5.01
C ASN A 23 -13.66 10.60 -3.66
N THR A 24 -13.47 9.80 -2.60
CA THR A 24 -13.97 10.15 -1.27
C THR A 24 -13.07 11.19 -0.62
N LEU A 25 -13.62 12.17 0.09
CA LEU A 25 -12.84 13.23 0.76
C LEU A 25 -11.80 12.72 1.77
N GLY A 26 -12.04 11.55 2.37
CA GLY A 26 -11.12 10.90 3.31
C GLY A 26 -10.05 10.04 2.64
N SER A 27 -9.94 10.09 1.31
CA SER A 27 -8.92 9.31 0.57
C SER A 27 -7.59 10.03 0.63
N ILE A 28 -6.55 9.28 0.94
CA ILE A 28 -5.19 9.80 1.14
C ILE A 28 -4.34 9.33 -0.03
N PRO A 29 -3.72 10.24 -0.81
CA PRO A 29 -2.77 9.86 -1.83
C PRO A 29 -1.50 9.27 -1.20
N SER A 30 -0.89 8.33 -1.90
CA SER A 30 0.29 7.63 -1.41
C SER A 30 1.21 7.17 -2.54
N GLN A 31 2.50 7.16 -2.24
CA GLN A 31 3.50 6.44 -3.05
C GLN A 31 3.63 5.01 -2.55
N VAL A 32 3.84 4.10 -3.49
CA VAL A 32 3.92 2.67 -3.24
C VAL A 32 5.33 2.22 -3.53
N TRP A 33 5.92 1.47 -2.60
CA TRP A 33 7.30 1.01 -2.68
C TRP A 33 7.38 -0.49 -2.37
N ARG A 34 8.17 -1.22 -3.15
CA ARG A 34 8.42 -2.64 -2.92
C ARG A 34 9.74 -2.84 -2.19
N LYS A 35 9.68 -3.56 -1.09
CA LYS A 35 10.85 -4.04 -0.37
C LYS A 35 11.59 -5.07 -1.24
N ARG A 36 12.88 -4.83 -1.51
CA ARG A 36 13.78 -5.76 -2.21
C ARG A 36 14.98 -6.07 -1.31
N ILE A 37 15.31 -7.35 -1.18
CA ILE A 37 16.52 -7.79 -0.46
C ILE A 37 17.74 -7.44 -1.31
N VAL A 38 18.72 -6.77 -0.72
CA VAL A 38 20.04 -6.54 -1.32
C VAL A 38 20.93 -7.72 -0.97
N TYR A 39 21.24 -8.52 -1.97
CA TYR A 39 22.19 -9.62 -1.82
C TYR A 39 23.62 -9.07 -1.84
N SER A 40 24.47 -9.61 -0.98
CA SER A 40 25.88 -9.20 -0.85
C SER A 40 26.74 -9.54 -2.08
N ASN A 41 26.26 -10.43 -2.96
CA ASN A 41 26.93 -10.84 -4.20
C ASN A 41 26.11 -10.42 -5.45
N GLN A 42 26.70 -9.60 -6.33
CA GLN A 42 26.03 -9.12 -7.56
C GLN A 42 25.74 -10.22 -8.58
N ALA A 43 26.42 -11.36 -8.51
CA ALA A 43 26.18 -12.49 -9.42
C ALA A 43 24.81 -13.15 -9.22
N ASP A 44 24.19 -12.97 -8.05
CA ASP A 44 23.04 -13.74 -7.58
C ASP A 44 21.90 -12.83 -7.09
N ALA A 45 21.60 -11.77 -7.85
CA ALA A 45 20.65 -10.71 -7.50
C ALA A 45 19.19 -11.17 -7.22
N HIS A 46 18.88 -12.46 -7.37
CA HIS A 46 17.53 -13.00 -7.22
C HIS A 46 17.43 -14.29 -6.40
N VAL A 47 18.55 -14.95 -6.04
CA VAL A 47 18.54 -16.22 -5.30
C VAL A 47 19.76 -16.25 -4.38
N PRO A 48 19.62 -16.56 -3.08
CA PRO A 48 20.77 -16.73 -2.20
C PRO A 48 21.68 -17.85 -2.72
N VAL A 49 23.00 -17.61 -2.74
CA VAL A 49 24.02 -18.54 -3.28
C VAL A 49 24.02 -19.88 -2.52
N ASP A 50 23.65 -19.85 -1.25
CA ASP A 50 23.58 -20.99 -0.35
C ASP A 50 22.22 -20.98 0.38
N PRO A 51 21.47 -22.09 0.43
CA PRO A 51 20.29 -22.25 1.29
C PRO A 51 20.58 -21.99 2.78
N LEU A 52 21.84 -21.98 3.19
CA LEU A 52 22.30 -21.67 4.54
C LEU A 52 22.80 -20.23 4.73
N SER A 53 22.82 -19.42 3.66
CA SER A 53 23.28 -18.03 3.72
C SER A 53 22.43 -17.16 4.66
N PHE A 54 23.02 -16.08 5.16
CA PHE A 54 22.34 -15.15 6.07
C PHE A 54 21.07 -14.57 5.42
N GLU A 55 21.13 -14.30 4.11
CA GLU A 55 20.00 -13.83 3.30
C GLU A 55 18.89 -14.89 3.14
N ALA A 56 19.21 -16.18 3.25
CA ALA A 56 18.24 -17.29 3.22
C ALA A 56 17.68 -17.67 4.60
N ASN A 57 18.42 -17.34 5.68
CA ASN A 57 18.15 -17.78 7.05
C ASN A 57 17.89 -16.62 8.04
N ALA A 58 17.43 -15.47 7.57
CA ALA A 58 16.98 -14.39 8.45
C ALA A 58 15.75 -14.89 9.26
N LEU A 59 15.99 -15.36 10.47
CA LEU A 59 15.01 -16.00 11.36
C LEU A 59 14.46 -15.04 12.43
N SER A 60 15.00 -13.82 12.53
CA SER A 60 14.59 -12.81 13.51
C SER A 60 14.69 -11.38 12.96
N ILE A 61 13.94 -10.45 13.57
CA ILE A 61 13.97 -9.01 13.23
C ILE A 61 15.36 -8.38 13.48
N GLN A 62 16.21 -9.00 14.30
CA GLN A 62 17.58 -8.54 14.55
C GLN A 62 18.57 -8.95 13.45
N ASP A 63 18.17 -9.92 12.61
CA ASP A 63 18.95 -10.44 11.49
C ASP A 63 18.39 -9.93 10.14
N GLU A 64 17.69 -8.79 10.15
CA GLU A 64 17.07 -8.24 8.93
C GLU A 64 18.15 -7.99 7.86
N PRO A 65 18.03 -8.60 6.66
CA PRO A 65 18.96 -8.34 5.57
C PRO A 65 18.84 -6.88 5.13
N ASN A 66 19.90 -6.36 4.51
CA ASN A 66 19.84 -5.01 3.94
C ASN A 66 18.72 -4.94 2.89
N TYR A 67 17.81 -3.99 3.07
CA TYR A 67 16.70 -3.77 2.16
C TYR A 67 16.89 -2.50 1.35
N GLU A 68 16.57 -2.59 0.07
CA GLU A 68 16.32 -1.45 -0.80
C GLU A 68 14.82 -1.39 -1.10
N TYR A 69 14.37 -0.20 -1.48
CA TYR A 69 12.96 0.04 -1.79
C TYR A 69 12.83 0.57 -3.20
N ASP A 70 12.14 -0.18 -4.04
CA ASP A 70 11.90 0.19 -5.43
C ASP A 70 10.52 0.86 -5.54
N HIS A 71 10.47 2.07 -6.10
CA HIS A 71 9.20 2.77 -6.31
C HIS A 71 8.34 2.03 -7.35
N LEU A 72 7.12 1.67 -6.97
CA LEU A 72 6.15 0.97 -7.83
C LEU A 72 5.17 1.91 -8.53
N GLY A 73 4.94 3.10 -7.98
CA GLY A 73 3.95 4.05 -8.49
C GLY A 73 3.07 4.61 -7.37
N PHE A 74 1.86 5.02 -7.74
CA PHE A 74 0.98 5.78 -6.87
C PHE A 74 -0.33 5.06 -6.58
N ALA A 75 -0.91 5.33 -5.41
CA ALA A 75 -2.19 4.79 -4.99
C ALA A 75 -2.97 5.77 -4.12
N TYR A 76 -4.30 5.65 -4.15
CA TYR A 76 -5.16 6.22 -3.12
C TYR A 76 -5.45 5.18 -2.05
N VAL A 77 -5.43 5.62 -0.79
CA VAL A 77 -5.72 4.82 0.39
C VAL A 77 -6.95 5.39 1.09
N LEU A 78 -7.98 4.56 1.27
CA LEU A 78 -9.17 4.91 2.05
C LEU A 78 -9.21 4.06 3.32
N ALA A 79 -9.12 4.70 4.48
CA ALA A 79 -9.17 3.99 5.76
C ALA A 79 -10.62 3.64 6.14
N ASP A 80 -10.89 2.34 6.31
CA ASP A 80 -12.17 1.84 6.80
C ASP A 80 -12.24 1.87 8.33
N LYS A 81 -11.13 1.52 8.99
CA LYS A 81 -11.03 1.43 10.45
C LYS A 81 -9.64 1.83 10.93
N PHE A 82 -9.61 2.50 12.08
CA PHE A 82 -8.42 2.82 12.85
C PHE A 82 -8.39 1.94 14.10
N ASN A 83 -7.36 1.13 14.26
CA ASN A 83 -7.11 0.33 15.46
C ASN A 83 -5.76 0.79 16.04
N GLY A 84 -5.75 1.35 17.25
CA GLY A 84 -4.56 2.04 17.76
C GLY A 84 -4.51 3.51 17.30
N GLY A 85 -3.73 4.35 17.99
CA GLY A 85 -3.81 5.81 17.92
C GLY A 85 -4.77 6.44 18.94
N MET A 86 -4.70 7.76 19.13
CA MET A 86 -5.50 8.54 20.11
C MET A 86 -6.99 8.58 19.72
N ILE A 87 -7.69 7.46 19.85
CA ILE A 87 -9.15 7.43 19.86
C ILE A 87 -9.57 6.98 21.26
N HIS A 88 -10.10 7.94 22.04
CA HIS A 88 -10.68 7.69 23.36
C HIS A 88 -11.88 6.74 23.25
N LYS A 89 -11.64 5.44 23.33
CA LYS A 89 -12.63 4.48 23.83
C LYS A 89 -12.20 4.07 25.23
N ASN A 90 -12.99 4.44 26.23
CA ASN A 90 -12.81 4.11 27.65
C ASN A 90 -11.60 4.72 28.37
N ASN A 91 -11.14 5.92 27.99
CA ASN A 91 -10.11 6.65 28.74
C ASN A 91 -8.77 5.91 28.91
N SER A 92 -8.50 4.91 28.08
CA SER A 92 -7.21 4.22 27.98
C SER A 92 -6.47 4.78 26.78
N MET A 93 -5.34 5.44 27.02
CA MET A 93 -4.45 5.88 25.95
C MET A 93 -3.80 4.65 25.33
N ASN A 94 -4.09 4.35 24.07
CA ASN A 94 -3.32 3.37 23.32
C ASN A 94 -2.10 4.07 22.69
N ASN A 95 -0.96 3.38 22.68
CA ASN A 95 0.30 3.93 22.21
C ASN A 95 0.19 4.33 20.71
N PRO A 96 0.48 5.59 20.32
CA PRO A 96 0.42 6.03 18.92
C PRO A 96 1.39 5.30 17.97
N SER A 97 2.38 4.56 18.51
CA SER A 97 3.28 3.72 17.73
C SER A 97 2.59 2.50 17.13
N ASP A 98 1.50 2.02 17.75
CA ASP A 98 0.86 0.75 17.41
C ASP A 98 -0.39 1.00 16.56
N LEU A 99 -0.33 2.00 15.67
CA LEU A 99 -1.42 2.31 14.76
C LEU A 99 -1.49 1.26 13.66
N THR A 100 -2.56 0.48 13.68
CA THR A 100 -2.97 -0.43 12.62
C THR A 100 -4.19 0.13 11.90
N LEU A 101 -4.11 0.24 10.57
CA LEU A 101 -5.23 0.65 9.73
C LEU A 101 -5.79 -0.53 8.96
N ILE A 102 -7.10 -0.61 8.84
CA ILE A 102 -7.74 -1.44 7.81
C ILE A 102 -8.18 -0.50 6.71
N VAL A 103 -7.66 -0.71 5.50
CA VAL A 103 -7.82 0.22 4.39
C VAL A 103 -8.24 -0.50 3.11
N GLN A 104 -8.74 0.28 2.16
CA GLN A 104 -8.85 -0.08 0.75
C GLN A 104 -7.82 0.73 -0.03
N ILE A 105 -7.21 0.10 -1.03
CA ILE A 105 -6.15 0.72 -1.83
C ILE A 105 -6.50 0.61 -3.30
N ALA A 106 -6.33 1.71 -4.04
CA ALA A 106 -6.50 1.76 -5.49
C ALA A 106 -5.26 2.39 -6.15
N ALA A 107 -4.50 1.58 -6.90
CA ALA A 107 -3.42 2.08 -7.74
C ALA A 107 -3.98 3.00 -8.85
N TYR A 108 -3.23 4.02 -9.21
CA TYR A 108 -3.55 4.93 -10.30
C TYR A 108 -2.29 5.36 -11.05
N ASN A 109 -2.45 5.71 -12.33
CA ASN A 109 -1.38 6.32 -13.11
C ASN A 109 -1.39 7.85 -12.90
N ALA A 110 -0.33 8.37 -12.28
CA ALA A 110 -0.20 9.80 -12.01
C ALA A 110 0.04 10.65 -13.27
N ASP A 111 0.43 10.03 -14.39
CA ASP A 111 0.64 10.73 -15.67
C ASP A 111 -0.67 11.13 -16.36
N LEU A 112 -1.81 10.62 -15.89
CA LEU A 112 -3.13 10.98 -16.41
C LEU A 112 -3.63 12.28 -15.77
N GLU A 113 -4.11 13.20 -16.61
CA GLU A 113 -4.46 14.57 -16.19
C GLU A 113 -5.69 14.64 -15.28
N THR A 114 -6.72 13.81 -15.56
CA THR A 114 -7.98 13.90 -14.82
C THR A 114 -8.20 12.72 -13.89
N LEU A 115 -8.79 12.99 -12.71
CA LEU A 115 -9.21 11.93 -11.77
C LEU A 115 -10.16 10.91 -12.43
N THR A 116 -10.98 11.35 -13.39
CA THR A 116 -11.88 10.44 -14.11
C THR A 116 -11.12 9.45 -14.98
N GLU A 117 -10.08 9.89 -15.69
CA GLU A 117 -9.20 9.00 -16.47
C GLU A 117 -8.45 8.05 -15.55
N GLN A 118 -7.87 8.56 -14.46
CA GLN A 118 -7.16 7.76 -13.44
C GLN A 118 -8.05 6.67 -12.81
N ILE A 119 -9.35 6.93 -12.63
CA ILE A 119 -10.30 5.96 -12.10
C ILE A 119 -10.61 4.87 -13.13
N ASN A 120 -10.79 5.26 -14.40
CA ASN A 120 -11.19 4.36 -15.49
C ASN A 120 -10.04 3.49 -15.99
N GLU A 121 -8.81 3.99 -15.92
CA GLU A 121 -7.59 3.24 -16.16
C GLU A 121 -7.24 2.45 -14.89
N ILE A 122 -6.97 1.15 -15.05
CA ILE A 122 -6.69 0.24 -13.93
C ILE A 122 -5.26 -0.26 -14.14
N PRO A 123 -4.29 0.28 -13.39
CA PRO A 123 -2.92 -0.22 -13.46
C PRO A 123 -2.84 -1.68 -13.06
N ASP A 124 -1.92 -2.43 -13.67
CA ASP A 124 -1.65 -3.85 -13.37
C ASP A 124 -0.90 -4.05 -12.03
N THR A 125 -0.64 -2.96 -11.28
CA THR A 125 0.06 -2.99 -9.99
C THR A 125 -0.69 -3.86 -8.98
N GLN A 126 -0.04 -4.93 -8.54
CA GLN A 126 -0.54 -5.80 -7.49
C GLN A 126 0.20 -5.53 -6.18
N PHE A 127 -0.54 -5.13 -5.16
CA PHE A 127 -0.03 -4.94 -3.80
C PHE A 127 0.20 -6.28 -3.09
N GLN A 128 1.31 -6.36 -2.37
CA GLN A 128 1.79 -7.53 -1.64
C GLN A 128 2.04 -7.18 -0.17
N GLU A 129 2.09 -8.21 0.68
CA GLU A 129 2.58 -8.03 2.05
C GLU A 129 4.06 -7.64 2.01
N GLY A 130 4.45 -6.66 2.85
CA GLY A 130 5.78 -6.04 2.84
C GLY A 130 5.91 -4.82 1.91
N ASP A 131 4.93 -4.54 1.05
CA ASP A 131 4.91 -3.28 0.30
C ASP A 131 4.68 -2.11 1.27
N LEU A 132 5.43 -1.03 1.04
CA LEU A 132 5.33 0.20 1.81
C LEU A 132 4.48 1.24 1.10
N LEU A 133 3.79 2.04 1.89
CA LEU A 133 2.93 3.14 1.48
C LEU A 133 3.37 4.40 2.21
N ALA A 134 3.82 5.40 1.45
CA ALA A 134 4.06 6.75 1.96
C ALA A 134 2.76 7.55 1.84
N LEU A 135 1.98 7.61 2.92
CA LEU A 135 0.71 8.34 2.95
C LEU A 135 0.97 9.83 3.15
N MET A 136 0.52 10.65 2.19
CA MET A 136 0.64 12.10 2.24
C MET A 136 -0.61 12.70 2.93
N ILE A 137 -0.51 12.95 4.24
CA ILE A 137 -1.64 13.44 5.05
C ILE A 137 -1.91 14.93 4.79
N TYR A 138 -0.84 15.71 4.68
CA TYR A 138 -0.84 17.12 4.29
C TYR A 138 0.50 17.46 3.63
N GLU A 139 0.59 18.65 3.04
CA GLU A 139 1.78 19.11 2.33
C GLU A 139 3.02 19.03 3.23
N GLY A 140 4.04 18.28 2.77
CA GLY A 140 5.29 18.08 3.51
C GLY A 140 5.22 17.11 4.70
N PHE A 141 4.08 16.46 4.97
CA PHE A 141 3.97 15.47 6.03
C PHE A 141 3.51 14.11 5.52
N ILE A 142 4.46 13.18 5.53
CA ILE A 142 4.29 11.82 5.10
C ILE A 142 4.44 10.89 6.28
N VAL A 143 3.55 9.90 6.34
CA VAL A 143 3.62 8.81 7.30
C VAL A 143 3.75 7.51 6.53
N TRP A 144 4.75 6.72 6.88
CA TRP A 144 5.03 5.44 6.25
C TRP A 144 4.22 4.33 6.91
N PHE A 145 3.66 3.46 6.08
CA PHE A 145 2.92 2.28 6.48
C PHE A 145 3.38 1.07 5.69
N GLU A 146 3.40 -0.10 6.31
CA GLU A 146 3.66 -1.38 5.65
C GLU A 146 2.38 -2.20 5.57
N ILE A 147 2.13 -2.84 4.42
CA ILE A 147 1.08 -3.84 4.29
C ILE A 147 1.52 -5.11 5.02
N VAL A 148 0.90 -5.41 6.15
CA VAL A 148 1.21 -6.59 6.98
C VAL A 148 0.20 -7.72 6.81
N GLY A 149 -0.87 -7.48 6.05
CA GLY A 149 -1.89 -8.49 5.81
C GLY A 149 -2.88 -8.07 4.73
N ILE A 150 -3.39 -9.03 3.99
CA ILE A 150 -4.46 -8.81 2.99
C ILE A 150 -5.71 -9.56 3.45
N THR A 151 -6.75 -8.80 3.80
CA THR A 151 -8.03 -9.37 4.28
C THR A 151 -9.12 -9.18 3.23
N GLY A 152 -9.90 -10.22 2.94
CA GLY A 152 -11.07 -10.12 2.06
C GLY A 152 -10.96 -10.82 0.71
N GLN A 153 -10.24 -11.94 0.62
CA GLN A 153 -10.36 -12.89 -0.49
C GLN A 153 -11.66 -13.72 -0.43
N THR A 154 -12.82 -13.11 -0.20
CA THR A 154 -14.10 -13.81 -0.40
C THR A 154 -14.63 -13.47 -1.79
N LEU A 155 -15.18 -14.48 -2.47
CA LEU A 155 -15.72 -14.42 -3.85
C LEU A 155 -16.82 -13.34 -4.06
N MET A 156 -17.27 -12.67 -2.98
CA MET A 156 -18.15 -11.51 -2.98
C MET A 156 -17.81 -10.57 -1.80
N SER A 157 -16.71 -9.82 -1.86
CA SER A 157 -16.58 -8.63 -0.99
C SER A 157 -17.37 -7.47 -1.60
N ASP A 158 -18.08 -6.71 -0.77
CA ASP A 158 -19.00 -5.67 -1.27
C ASP A 158 -18.28 -4.53 -2.00
N PHE A 159 -16.99 -4.27 -1.69
CA PHE A 159 -16.23 -3.14 -2.23
C PHE A 159 -14.70 -3.39 -2.36
N GLY A 160 -14.26 -4.56 -2.83
CA GLY A 160 -12.84 -4.80 -3.15
C GLY A 160 -11.98 -5.37 -2.02
N LYS A 161 -10.66 -5.51 -2.27
CA LYS A 161 -9.69 -6.08 -1.33
C LYS A 161 -9.41 -5.09 -0.19
N LYS A 162 -9.25 -5.60 1.03
CA LYS A 162 -8.82 -4.79 2.18
C LYS A 162 -7.39 -5.15 2.57
N TYR A 163 -6.68 -4.16 3.06
CA TYR A 163 -5.29 -4.26 3.47
C TYR A 163 -5.18 -3.85 4.93
N VAL A 164 -4.36 -4.56 5.68
CA VAL A 164 -3.99 -4.23 7.04
C VAL A 164 -2.64 -3.53 6.97
N LEU A 165 -2.59 -2.30 7.44
CA LEU A 165 -1.39 -1.48 7.45
C LEU A 165 -0.88 -1.31 8.87
N ASN A 166 0.43 -1.43 9.07
CA ASN A 166 1.09 -1.03 10.30
C ASN A 166 2.00 0.16 10.04
N ARG A 167 2.06 1.09 11.00
CA ARG A 167 2.92 2.27 10.92
C ARG A 167 4.41 1.87 10.94
N ARG A 168 5.22 2.51 10.11
CA ARG A 168 6.68 2.35 10.02
C ARG A 168 7.40 3.69 9.97
N ASP A 169 7.36 4.44 11.07
CA ASP A 169 8.00 5.77 11.15
C ASP A 169 9.54 5.74 11.12
N GLU A 170 10.15 4.58 11.36
CA GLU A 170 11.61 4.40 11.42
C GLU A 170 12.29 4.47 10.05
N LEU A 171 11.51 4.44 8.96
CA LEU A 171 12.02 4.47 7.60
C LEU A 171 12.41 5.90 7.24
N GLY A 172 13.70 6.22 7.33
CA GLY A 172 14.29 7.49 6.88
C GLY A 172 14.34 7.62 5.35
N ILE A 173 13.31 7.15 4.64
CA ILE A 173 13.19 7.23 3.19
C ILE A 173 12.51 8.56 2.87
N ASP A 174 13.20 9.40 2.12
CA ASP A 174 12.61 10.62 1.60
C ASP A 174 11.65 10.27 0.44
N PRO A 175 10.43 10.80 0.44
CA PRO A 175 9.48 10.59 -0.65
C PRO A 175 9.97 11.20 -1.96
N ILE A 176 9.49 10.68 -3.08
CA ILE A 176 9.75 11.31 -4.38
C ILE A 176 8.97 12.62 -4.45
N GLN A 177 9.68 13.70 -4.78
CA GLN A 177 9.18 15.07 -4.72
C GLN A 177 8.11 15.41 -5.79
N SER A 178 7.97 14.57 -6.82
CA SER A 178 7.10 14.82 -7.98
C SER A 178 5.61 15.01 -7.65
N GLU A 179 5.10 14.39 -6.58
CA GLU A 179 3.70 14.57 -6.16
C GLU A 179 3.51 15.79 -5.22
N VAL A 180 4.57 16.20 -4.52
CA VAL A 180 4.60 17.43 -3.70
C VAL A 180 4.59 18.66 -4.61
N ASP A 181 5.38 18.63 -5.68
CA ASP A 181 5.52 19.77 -6.58
C ASP A 181 4.34 19.91 -7.55
N ALA A 182 3.69 18.82 -7.97
CA ALA A 182 2.60 18.82 -8.95
C ALA A 182 1.25 19.39 -8.43
N ARG A 183 1.14 19.67 -7.14
CA ARG A 183 -0.07 20.26 -6.52
C ARG A 183 0.06 21.75 -6.18
N ASN A 184 1.20 22.37 -6.53
CA ASN A 184 1.43 23.82 -6.44
C ASN A 184 0.90 24.58 -7.66
#